data_AF-A0A830HMN4-F1
#
_entry.id   AF-A0A830HMN4-F1
#
_cell.length_a   1.000
_cell.length_b   1.000
_cell.length_c   1.000
_cell.angle_alpha   90.00
_cell.angle_beta   90.00
_cell.angle_gamma   90.00
#
_symmetry.space_group_name_H-M   'P 1'
#
loop_
_entity.id
_entity.type
_entity.pdbx_description
1 polymer ?
#
loop_
_entity_poly.entity_id
_entity_poly.type
_entity_poly.pdbx_seq_one_letter_code
_entity_poly.pdbx_strand_id
1 'polypeptide(L)'
;MAKSHARRHLGRLHTRTRMGSDGDFVPSFAGGISPERFAANSLKRMITHAAARIVLKQMEGIAPQTGTGKSADPGAADVNAPHHHTDAERNIANRQKLLQDMLTDVPMGADPNEWLLELARKDGLLAVRVAEARKGYCQDGFGWDDVRRLCSEDVDTDNQTLLQAIMQEQYGGSDKQQSAQ
;
A
#
# COMPACT_ATOMS: atom_id res chain seq x y z
N MET A 1 -5.92 37.79 -60.54
CA MET A 1 -5.50 36.41 -60.23
C MET A 1 -5.21 36.31 -58.75
N ALA A 2 -6.01 35.55 -58.00
CA ALA A 2 -6.13 35.61 -56.55
C ALA A 2 -5.21 34.60 -55.83
N LYS A 3 -4.66 35.02 -54.69
CA LYS A 3 -3.74 34.26 -53.82
C LYS A 3 -4.49 33.16 -53.05
N SER A 4 -3.99 31.93 -53.10
CA SER A 4 -4.51 30.79 -52.34
C SER A 4 -3.54 30.42 -51.21
N HIS A 5 -3.94 30.71 -49.97
CA HIS A 5 -3.27 30.25 -48.75
C HIS A 5 -3.80 28.85 -48.39
N ALA A 6 -2.94 27.84 -48.51
CA ALA A 6 -3.23 26.49 -48.01
C ALA A 6 -2.74 26.36 -46.55
N ARG A 7 -3.64 26.58 -45.59
CA ARG A 7 -3.49 26.08 -44.23
C ARG A 7 -3.75 24.57 -44.26
N ARG A 8 -2.78 23.74 -43.84
CA ARG A 8 -3.04 22.33 -43.50
C ARG A 8 -2.70 22.06 -42.05
N HIS A 9 -3.75 21.59 -41.40
CA HIS A 9 -4.01 21.39 -39.99
C HIS A 9 -3.18 20.22 -39.46
N LEU A 10 -2.58 20.36 -38.27
CA LEU A 10 -2.05 19.23 -37.51
C LEU A 10 -3.20 18.28 -37.18
N GLY A 11 -3.01 17.00 -37.51
CA GLY A 11 -3.87 15.90 -37.10
C GLY A 11 -3.74 15.64 -35.60
N ARG A 12 -4.80 15.94 -34.86
CA ARG A 12 -4.96 15.60 -33.45
C ARG A 12 -5.44 14.15 -33.36
N LEU A 13 -4.50 13.24 -33.10
CA LEU A 13 -4.82 11.85 -32.72
C LEU A 13 -5.51 11.89 -31.35
N HIS A 14 -6.83 11.74 -31.35
CA HIS A 14 -7.59 11.49 -30.14
C HIS A 14 -7.49 10.00 -29.84
N THR A 15 -6.66 9.62 -28.86
CA THR A 15 -6.71 8.30 -28.26
C THR A 15 -8.03 8.17 -27.51
N ARG A 16 -8.91 7.32 -28.03
CA ARG A 16 -10.28 7.11 -27.57
C ARG A 16 -10.27 6.28 -26.28
N THR A 17 -10.37 6.94 -25.12
CA THR A 17 -10.62 6.26 -23.84
C THR A 17 -12.10 5.88 -23.78
N ARG A 18 -12.38 4.64 -23.37
CA ARG A 18 -13.73 4.04 -23.36
C ARG A 18 -14.71 4.87 -22.51
N MET A 19 -15.88 5.12 -23.09
CA MET A 19 -17.02 5.77 -22.43
C MET A 19 -17.66 4.83 -21.41
N GLY A 20 -17.65 5.25 -20.13
CA GLY A 20 -18.71 4.90 -19.19
C GLY A 20 -19.92 5.78 -19.50
N SER A 21 -21.12 5.20 -19.42
CA SER A 21 -22.39 5.90 -19.58
C SER A 21 -22.51 7.04 -18.57
N ASP A 22 -22.85 8.22 -19.07
CA ASP A 22 -23.15 9.47 -18.37
C ASP A 22 -21.96 10.27 -17.81
N GLY A 23 -21.21 10.89 -18.73
CA GLY A 23 -21.25 12.36 -18.80
C GLY A 23 -20.22 13.21 -18.04
N ASP A 24 -19.49 12.70 -17.06
CA ASP A 24 -18.50 13.54 -16.34
C ASP A 24 -17.10 13.44 -16.94
N PHE A 25 -16.69 14.49 -17.65
CA PHE A 25 -15.31 14.68 -18.11
C PHE A 25 -14.41 14.97 -16.92
N VAL A 26 -13.73 13.94 -16.41
CA VAL A 26 -12.60 14.14 -15.48
C VAL A 26 -11.39 14.58 -16.31
N PRO A 27 -10.85 15.80 -16.12
CA PRO A 27 -9.63 16.21 -16.78
C PRO A 27 -8.53 15.19 -16.51
N SER A 28 -7.77 14.84 -17.55
CA SER A 28 -6.66 13.89 -17.45
C SER A 28 -5.80 14.16 -16.20
N PHE A 29 -5.80 13.23 -15.26
CA PHE A 29 -4.92 13.27 -14.09
C PHE A 29 -3.49 12.93 -14.51
N ALA A 30 -2.53 13.74 -14.07
CA ALA A 30 -1.08 13.53 -14.20
C ALA A 30 -0.61 12.72 -15.44
N GLY A 31 -0.69 13.32 -16.65
CA GLY A 31 -0.09 12.74 -17.86
C GLY A 31 -0.93 11.68 -18.59
N GLY A 32 -2.26 11.73 -18.50
CA GLY A 32 -3.17 10.86 -19.28
C GLY A 32 -3.65 9.62 -18.54
N ILE A 33 -3.31 9.48 -17.26
CA ILE A 33 -3.74 8.36 -16.42
C ILE A 33 -5.07 8.75 -15.75
N SER A 34 -6.02 7.81 -15.66
CA SER A 34 -7.24 8.09 -14.91
C SER A 34 -6.93 8.14 -13.40
N PRO A 35 -7.63 8.95 -12.59
CA PRO A 35 -7.46 8.95 -11.14
C PRO A 35 -7.59 7.56 -10.51
N GLU A 36 -8.51 6.74 -11.01
CA GLU A 36 -8.72 5.36 -10.53
C GLU A 36 -7.50 4.49 -10.82
N ARG A 37 -6.87 4.65 -12.00
CA ARG A 37 -5.65 3.90 -12.32
C ARG A 37 -4.47 4.37 -11.45
N PHE A 38 -4.39 5.66 -11.16
CA PHE A 38 -3.38 6.17 -10.23
C PHE A 38 -3.59 5.59 -8.83
N ALA A 39 -4.83 5.62 -8.32
CA ALA A 39 -5.19 5.01 -7.03
C ALA A 39 -4.89 3.50 -7.00
N ALA A 40 -5.25 2.77 -8.07
CA ALA A 40 -4.98 1.34 -8.18
C ALA A 40 -3.47 1.02 -8.17
N ASN A 41 -2.63 1.85 -8.80
CA ASN A 41 -1.18 1.68 -8.75
C ASN A 41 -0.63 1.89 -7.32
N SER A 42 -1.18 2.86 -6.57
CA SER A 42 -0.84 3.07 -5.16
C SER A 42 -1.28 1.89 -4.28
N LEU A 43 -2.50 1.39 -4.48
CA LEU A 43 -3.02 0.22 -3.76
C LEU A 43 -2.22 -1.05 -4.08
N LYS A 44 -1.83 -1.27 -5.34
CA LYS A 44 -0.97 -2.39 -5.76
C LYS A 44 0.32 -2.45 -4.93
N ARG A 45 0.92 -1.28 -4.64
CA ARG A 45 2.12 -1.17 -3.83
C ARG A 45 1.85 -1.51 -2.37
N MET A 46 0.81 -0.91 -1.79
CA MET A 46 0.40 -1.17 -0.41
C MET A 46 0.06 -2.65 -0.19
N ILE A 47 -0.69 -3.27 -1.11
CA ILE A 47 -1.05 -4.69 -1.08
C ILE A 47 0.20 -5.57 -1.14
N THR A 48 1.20 -5.22 -1.97
CA THR A 48 2.46 -5.98 -2.02
C THR A 48 3.24 -5.86 -0.70
N HIS A 49 3.25 -4.69 -0.08
CA HIS A 49 3.85 -4.49 1.24
C HIS A 49 3.11 -5.27 2.34
N ALA A 50 1.77 -5.24 2.35
CA ALA A 50 0.95 -6.00 3.28
C ALA A 50 1.19 -7.51 3.14
N ALA A 51 1.27 -8.02 1.91
CA ALA A 51 1.55 -9.42 1.64
C ALA A 51 2.92 -9.87 2.17
N ALA A 52 3.96 -9.05 2.00
CA ALA A 52 5.27 -9.34 2.56
C ALA A 52 5.23 -9.43 4.10
N ARG A 53 4.45 -8.56 4.76
CA ARG A 53 4.21 -8.63 6.22
C ARG A 53 3.45 -9.89 6.62
N ILE A 54 2.45 -10.31 5.85
CA ILE A 54 1.72 -11.57 6.09
C ILE A 54 2.69 -12.75 6.03
N VAL A 55 3.55 -12.81 5.01
CA VAL A 55 4.55 -13.88 4.87
C VAL A 55 5.56 -13.87 6.02
N LEU A 56 6.02 -12.70 6.48
CA LEU A 56 6.86 -12.58 7.68
C LEU A 56 6.18 -13.20 8.90
N LYS A 57 4.91 -12.88 9.15
CA LYS A 57 4.14 -13.45 10.27
C LYS A 57 3.92 -14.95 10.15
N GLN A 58 3.70 -15.46 8.95
CA GLN A 58 3.59 -16.90 8.72
C GLN A 58 4.90 -17.63 9.04
N MET A 59 6.06 -17.00 8.81
CA MET A 59 7.37 -17.57 9.12
C MET A 59 7.71 -17.53 10.61
N GLU A 60 7.29 -16.48 11.32
CA GLU A 60 7.41 -16.41 12.80
C GLU A 60 6.69 -17.57 13.49
N GLY A 61 5.53 -17.99 12.97
CA GLY A 61 4.73 -19.08 13.54
C GLY A 61 5.26 -20.50 13.28
N ILE A 62 6.24 -20.67 12.38
CA ILE A 62 6.82 -21.99 12.03
C ILE A 62 8.07 -22.29 12.88
N ALA A 63 8.69 -21.28 13.51
CA ALA A 63 9.77 -21.52 14.46
C ALA A 63 9.22 -22.28 15.67
N PRO A 64 9.75 -23.47 16.02
CA PRO A 64 9.35 -24.15 17.25
C PRO A 64 9.74 -23.23 18.41
N GLN A 65 8.76 -22.88 19.24
CA GLN A 65 9.01 -22.25 20.53
C GLN A 65 9.83 -23.25 21.35
N THR A 66 11.15 -23.15 21.29
CA THR A 66 12.06 -23.96 22.11
C THR A 66 11.85 -23.56 23.56
N GLY A 67 11.03 -24.32 24.29
CA GLY A 67 11.11 -24.46 25.74
C GLY A 67 10.33 -23.46 26.58
N THR A 68 9.00 -23.45 26.51
CA THR A 68 8.17 -23.15 27.70
C THR A 68 7.13 -24.25 27.91
N GLY A 69 7.53 -25.50 27.66
CA GLY A 69 6.84 -26.67 28.17
C GLY A 69 7.26 -26.91 29.62
N LYS A 70 6.42 -26.48 30.55
CA LYS A 70 6.34 -26.84 31.97
C LYS A 70 7.00 -28.20 32.33
N SER A 71 8.28 -28.23 32.68
CA SER A 71 8.92 -29.38 33.31
C SER A 71 8.85 -29.23 34.82
N ALA A 72 7.91 -29.94 35.43
CA ALA A 72 7.92 -30.22 36.86
C ALA A 72 9.00 -31.27 37.16
N ASP A 73 10.27 -30.87 37.15
CA ASP A 73 11.36 -31.65 37.77
C ASP A 73 12.56 -30.73 38.07
N PRO A 74 12.93 -30.48 39.34
CA PRO A 74 14.01 -29.58 39.71
C PRO A 74 15.30 -30.38 39.90
N GLY A 75 15.92 -30.83 38.81
CA GLY A 75 17.18 -31.56 38.92
C GLY A 75 17.82 -31.83 37.56
N ALA A 76 18.89 -31.09 37.27
CA ALA A 76 19.77 -31.25 36.10
C ALA A 76 19.22 -30.72 34.76
N ALA A 77 19.21 -29.40 34.61
CA ALA A 77 19.36 -28.79 33.28
C ALA A 77 20.52 -27.79 33.33
N ASP A 78 21.58 -28.12 32.60
CA ASP A 78 22.59 -27.17 32.16
C ASP A 78 21.90 -25.98 31.49
N VAL A 79 21.92 -24.83 32.18
CA VAL A 79 21.31 -23.57 31.71
C VAL A 79 22.14 -22.87 30.63
N ASN A 80 23.16 -23.52 30.07
CA ASN A 80 24.09 -22.97 29.08
C ASN A 80 24.30 -23.86 27.85
N ALA A 81 23.43 -24.85 27.60
CA ALA A 81 23.47 -25.59 26.35
C ALA A 81 23.17 -24.65 25.16
N PRO A 82 24.09 -24.47 24.19
CA PRO A 82 23.85 -23.62 23.05
C PRO A 82 22.63 -24.15 22.30
N HIS A 83 21.61 -23.31 22.14
CA HIS A 83 20.43 -23.62 21.34
C HIS A 83 20.89 -23.97 19.92
N HIS A 84 20.95 -25.27 19.61
CA HIS A 84 21.43 -25.77 18.34
C HIS A 84 20.30 -25.58 17.32
N HIS A 85 20.25 -24.41 16.69
CA HIS A 85 19.29 -24.20 15.60
C HIS A 85 19.51 -25.27 14.53
N THR A 86 18.45 -26.00 14.19
CA THR A 86 18.49 -26.96 13.09
C THR A 86 18.80 -26.23 11.78
N ASP A 87 19.38 -26.90 10.78
CA ASP A 87 19.63 -26.29 9.46
C ASP A 87 18.37 -25.68 8.83
N ALA A 88 17.21 -26.30 9.11
CA ALA A 88 15.90 -25.80 8.72
C ALA A 88 15.53 -24.49 9.44
N GLU A 89 15.72 -24.41 10.75
CA GLU A 89 15.48 -23.19 11.54
C GLU A 89 16.39 -22.05 11.10
N ARG A 90 17.68 -22.32 10.87
CA ARG A 90 18.63 -21.33 10.35
C ARG A 90 18.20 -20.80 8.99
N ASN A 91 17.71 -21.67 8.11
CA ASN A 91 17.20 -21.28 6.79
C ASN A 91 15.95 -20.38 6.92
N ILE A 92 15.01 -20.70 7.80
CA ILE A 92 13.82 -19.88 8.04
C ILE A 92 14.21 -18.51 8.61
N ALA A 93 15.10 -18.46 9.60
CA ALA A 93 15.59 -17.22 10.18
C ALA A 93 16.32 -16.34 9.15
N ASN A 94 17.15 -16.94 8.29
CA ASN A 94 17.84 -16.22 7.21
C ASN A 94 16.86 -15.61 6.21
N ARG A 95 15.82 -16.37 5.80
CA ARG A 95 14.77 -15.87 4.90
C ARG A 95 13.93 -14.77 5.54
N GLN A 96 13.62 -14.91 6.83
CA GLN A 96 12.90 -13.89 7.59
C GLN A 96 13.71 -12.59 7.65
N LYS A 97 14.99 -12.70 8.02
CA LYS A 97 15.89 -11.56 8.07
C LYS A 97 16.01 -10.89 6.70
N LEU A 98 16.20 -11.67 5.64
CA LEU A 98 16.26 -11.16 4.27
C LEU A 98 15.02 -10.32 3.91
N LEU A 99 13.82 -10.84 4.16
CA LEU A 99 12.58 -10.15 3.84
C LEU A 99 12.39 -8.89 4.70
N GLN A 100 12.75 -8.95 5.98
CA GLN A 100 12.70 -7.80 6.89
C GLN A 100 13.67 -6.69 6.47
N ASP A 101 14.91 -7.04 6.14
CA ASP A 101 15.92 -6.11 5.63
C ASP A 101 15.41 -5.47 4.33
N MET A 102 14.87 -6.26 3.39
CA MET A 102 14.32 -5.73 2.14
C MET A 102 13.12 -4.79 2.30
N LEU A 103 12.28 -4.99 3.33
CA LEU A 103 11.18 -4.07 3.62
C LEU A 103 11.63 -2.77 4.28
N THR A 104 12.78 -2.81 4.97
CA THR A 104 13.32 -1.65 5.70
C THR A 104 14.22 -0.80 4.81
N ASP A 105 15.09 -1.45 4.04
CA ASP A 105 16.19 -0.82 3.32
C ASP A 105 15.86 -0.53 1.85
N VAL A 106 14.88 -1.23 1.27
CA VAL A 106 14.49 -1.06 -0.14
C VAL A 106 13.06 -0.54 -0.21
N PRO A 107 12.84 0.79 -0.36
CA PRO A 107 11.50 1.31 -0.52
C PRO A 107 10.89 0.75 -1.80
N MET A 108 9.63 0.29 -1.73
CA MET A 108 8.91 -0.14 -2.93
C MET A 108 8.74 1.06 -3.86
N GLY A 109 9.44 1.04 -4.99
CA GLY A 109 9.39 2.06 -6.02
C GLY A 109 8.05 2.12 -6.76
N ALA A 110 8.02 2.85 -7.87
CA ALA A 110 6.81 3.06 -8.67
C ALA A 110 6.11 1.75 -9.07
N ASP A 111 6.90 0.74 -9.46
CA ASP A 111 6.39 -0.61 -9.71
C ASP A 111 6.83 -1.59 -8.61
N PRO A 112 5.90 -2.10 -7.79
CA PRO A 112 6.23 -3.12 -6.79
C PRO A 112 6.71 -4.46 -7.41
N ASN A 113 6.53 -4.66 -8.72
CA ASN A 113 7.09 -5.84 -9.39
C ASN A 113 8.62 -5.79 -9.48
N GLU A 114 9.23 -4.60 -9.57
CA GLU A 114 10.70 -4.48 -9.57
C GLU A 114 11.26 -4.95 -8.22
N TRP A 115 10.64 -4.54 -7.12
CA TRP A 115 10.99 -5.00 -5.78
C TRP A 115 10.82 -6.53 -5.64
N LEU A 116 9.75 -7.09 -6.21
CA LEU A 116 9.51 -8.54 -6.18
C LEU A 116 10.52 -9.32 -7.03
N LEU A 117 10.98 -8.74 -8.14
CA LEU A 117 12.06 -9.30 -8.95
C LEU A 117 13.39 -9.28 -8.20
N GLU A 118 13.71 -8.21 -7.47
CA GLU A 118 14.88 -8.18 -6.58
C GLU A 118 14.80 -9.27 -5.50
N LEU A 119 13.61 -9.47 -4.91
CA LEU A 119 13.40 -10.54 -3.95
C LEU A 119 13.61 -11.90 -4.61
N ALA A 120 13.09 -12.11 -5.82
CA ALA A 120 13.23 -13.37 -6.55
C ALA A 120 14.68 -13.71 -6.90
N ARG A 121 15.53 -12.69 -7.15
CA ARG A 121 16.97 -12.90 -7.37
C ARG A 121 17.70 -13.35 -6.11
N LYS A 122 17.22 -12.96 -4.93
CA LYS A 122 17.81 -13.35 -3.64
C LYS A 122 17.23 -14.67 -3.10
N ASP A 123 15.91 -14.84 -3.19
CA ASP A 123 15.18 -16.08 -2.87
C ASP A 123 13.90 -16.19 -3.72
N GLY A 124 13.96 -17.05 -4.74
CA GLY A 124 12.83 -17.27 -5.66
C GLY A 124 11.59 -17.86 -5.00
N LEU A 125 11.76 -18.76 -4.01
CA LEU A 125 10.62 -19.38 -3.33
C LEU A 125 9.90 -18.36 -2.45
N LEU A 126 10.67 -17.48 -1.79
CA LEU A 126 10.11 -16.41 -0.98
C LEU A 126 9.34 -15.40 -1.82
N ALA A 127 9.85 -15.06 -3.01
CA ALA A 127 9.14 -14.21 -3.97
C ALA A 127 7.82 -14.83 -4.45
N VAL A 128 7.79 -16.14 -4.73
CA VAL A 128 6.55 -16.86 -5.08
C VAL A 128 5.54 -16.78 -3.94
N ARG A 129 5.97 -17.04 -2.70
CA ARG A 129 5.09 -16.93 -1.52
C ARG A 129 4.48 -15.54 -1.35
N VAL A 130 5.28 -14.48 -1.54
CA VAL A 130 4.78 -13.10 -1.50
C VAL A 130 3.81 -12.83 -2.65
N ALA A 131 4.08 -13.36 -3.85
CA ALA A 131 3.20 -13.22 -5.01
C ALA A 131 1.84 -13.90 -4.81
N GLU A 132 1.83 -15.07 -4.19
CA GLU A 132 0.60 -15.79 -3.82
C GLU A 132 -0.15 -15.06 -2.71
N ALA A 133 0.54 -14.65 -1.65
CA ALA A 133 -0.05 -13.90 -0.54
C ALA A 133 -0.68 -12.59 -1.00
N ARG A 134 -0.04 -11.83 -1.90
CA ARG A 134 -0.62 -10.58 -2.41
C ARG A 134 -1.85 -10.81 -3.28
N LYS A 135 -1.87 -11.92 -4.03
CA LYS A 135 -3.05 -12.30 -4.82
C LYS A 135 -4.20 -12.64 -3.89
N GLY A 136 -3.98 -13.55 -2.93
CA GLY A 136 -5.01 -13.93 -1.95
C GLY A 136 -5.50 -12.74 -1.13
N TYR A 137 -4.59 -11.88 -0.67
CA TYR A 137 -4.97 -10.67 0.06
C TYR A 137 -5.78 -9.70 -0.81
N CYS A 138 -5.39 -9.47 -2.06
CA CYS A 138 -6.12 -8.60 -2.98
C CYS A 138 -7.54 -9.10 -3.29
N GLN A 139 -7.72 -10.41 -3.38
CA GLN A 139 -8.99 -11.02 -3.80
C GLN A 139 -9.94 -11.23 -2.62
N ASP A 140 -9.44 -11.77 -1.52
CA ASP A 140 -10.27 -12.30 -0.44
C ASP A 140 -10.02 -11.59 0.90
N GLY A 141 -8.86 -10.95 1.08
CA GLY A 141 -8.45 -10.35 2.36
C GLY A 141 -8.66 -8.84 2.47
N PHE A 142 -8.74 -8.13 1.34
CA PHE A 142 -8.80 -6.68 1.31
C PHE A 142 -10.26 -6.20 1.22
N GLY A 143 -10.68 -5.41 2.20
CA GLY A 143 -12.05 -4.89 2.30
C GLY A 143 -12.33 -3.80 1.27
N TRP A 144 -12.59 -4.18 0.01
CA TRP A 144 -12.90 -3.22 -1.06
C TRP A 144 -14.15 -2.37 -0.75
N ASP A 145 -15.16 -2.97 -0.12
CA ASP A 145 -16.36 -2.27 0.30
C ASP A 145 -16.07 -1.27 1.43
N ASP A 146 -15.18 -1.64 2.36
CA ASP A 146 -14.73 -0.74 3.42
C ASP A 146 -13.96 0.45 2.86
N VAL A 147 -13.08 0.25 1.88
CA VAL A 147 -12.38 1.37 1.23
C VAL A 147 -13.37 2.37 0.63
N ARG A 148 -14.39 1.87 -0.08
CA ARG A 148 -15.41 2.75 -0.67
C ARG A 148 -16.19 3.50 0.41
N ARG A 149 -16.63 2.79 1.45
CA ARG A 149 -17.41 3.34 2.55
C ARG A 149 -16.61 4.39 3.30
N LEU A 150 -15.40 4.04 3.78
CA LEU A 150 -14.51 4.93 4.53
C LEU A 150 -14.14 6.17 3.72
N CYS A 151 -13.76 6.03 2.44
CA CYS A 151 -13.44 7.19 1.62
C CYS A 151 -14.62 8.16 1.47
N SER A 152 -15.85 7.65 1.41
CA SER A 152 -17.03 8.52 1.26
C SER A 152 -17.40 9.17 2.60
N GLU A 153 -17.41 8.38 3.68
CA GLU A 153 -17.72 8.85 5.05
C GLU A 153 -16.70 9.88 5.54
N ASP A 154 -15.41 9.65 5.31
CA ASP A 154 -14.34 10.55 5.75
C ASP A 154 -14.42 11.89 5.00
N VAL A 155 -14.66 11.88 3.68
CA VAL A 155 -14.82 13.12 2.90
C VAL A 155 -16.03 13.92 3.39
N ASP A 156 -17.16 13.28 3.66
CA ASP A 156 -18.34 13.95 4.18
C ASP A 156 -18.09 14.55 5.57
N THR A 157 -17.44 13.79 6.45
CA THR A 157 -17.10 14.21 7.81
C THR A 157 -16.10 15.36 7.82
N ASP A 158 -15.06 15.27 6.99
CA ASP A 158 -14.04 16.30 6.83
C ASP A 158 -14.66 17.58 6.28
N ASN A 159 -15.56 17.49 5.30
CA ASN A 159 -16.28 18.65 4.76
C ASN A 159 -17.14 19.34 5.82
N GLN A 160 -17.86 18.57 6.65
CA GLN A 160 -18.67 19.15 7.72
C GLN A 160 -17.81 19.89 8.75
N THR A 161 -16.70 19.28 9.14
CA THR A 161 -15.75 19.86 10.10
C THR A 161 -15.09 21.11 9.53
N LEU A 162 -14.67 21.07 8.26
CA LEU A 162 -14.08 22.20 7.56
C LEU A 162 -15.07 23.37 7.44
N LEU A 163 -16.34 23.10 7.12
CA LEU A 163 -17.37 24.14 7.04
C LEU A 163 -17.61 24.81 8.40
N GLN A 164 -17.63 24.02 9.48
CA GLN A 164 -17.73 24.58 10.84
C GLN A 164 -16.53 25.46 11.18
N ALA A 165 -15.31 25.04 10.84
CA ALA A 165 -14.10 25.83 11.06
C ALA A 165 -14.12 27.14 10.25
N ILE A 166 -14.50 27.08 8.97
CA ILE A 166 -14.62 28.26 8.10
C ILE A 166 -15.65 29.25 8.69
N MET A 167 -16.79 28.77 9.18
CA MET A 167 -17.80 29.63 9.80
C MET A 167 -17.28 30.30 11.08
N GLN A 168 -16.54 29.57 11.92
CA GLN A 168 -15.94 30.12 13.13
C GLN A 168 -14.88 31.18 12.82
N GLU A 169 -14.06 30.97 11.80
CA GLU A 169 -13.05 31.94 11.37
C GLU A 169 -13.67 33.22 10.76
N GLN A 170 -14.68 33.06 9.90
CA GLN A 170 -15.30 34.20 9.21
C GLN A 170 -16.23 35.01 10.11
N TYR A 171 -16.95 34.37 11.05
CA TYR A 171 -17.99 35.02 11.84
C TYR A 171 -17.67 35.12 13.34
N GLY A 172 -16.72 34.35 13.87
CA GLY A 172 -16.25 34.43 15.26
C GLY A 172 -15.28 35.59 15.54
N GLY A 173 -14.83 36.31 14.51
CA GLY A 173 -14.01 37.52 14.64
C GLY A 173 -14.80 38.81 14.91
N SER A 174 -16.13 38.78 14.71
CA SER A 174 -17.02 39.96 14.78
C SER A 174 -17.19 40.52 16.19
N ASP A 175 -17.13 39.65 17.21
CA ASP A 175 -17.43 40.03 18.60
C ASP A 175 -16.28 40.76 19.30
N LYS A 176 -15.05 40.73 18.74
CA LYS A 176 -13.88 41.38 19.36
C LYS A 176 -13.70 42.85 18.97
N GLN A 177 -14.50 43.38 18.05
CA GLN A 177 -14.40 44.78 17.58
C GLN A 177 -15.46 45.73 18.16
N GLN A 178 -16.50 45.22 18.84
CA GLN A 178 -17.55 46.07 19.43
C GLN A 178 -17.36 46.40 20.92
N SER A 179 -16.39 45.78 21.61
CA SER A 179 -16.11 46.04 23.04
C SER A 179 -14.97 47.03 23.29
N ALA A 180 -14.53 47.79 22.27
CA ALA A 180 -13.44 48.75 22.36
C ALA A 180 -13.83 50.20 21.98
N GLN A 181 -15.12 50.54 22.11
CA GLN A 181 -15.62 51.93 22.05
C GLN A 181 -16.37 52.29 23.31
#